data_AF-A0A3D0STS4-F1
#
_entry.id   AF-A0A3D0STS4-F1
#
_cell.length_a   1.000
_cell.length_b   1.000
_cell.length_c   1.000
_cell.angle_alpha   90.00
_cell.angle_beta   90.00
_cell.angle_gamma   90.00
#
_symmetry.space_group_name_H-M   'P 1'
#
loop_
_entity.id
_entity.type
_entity.pdbx_description
1 polymer ?
#
loop_
_entity_poly.entity_id
_entity_poly.type
_entity_poly.pdbx_seq_one_letter_code
_entity_poly.pdbx_strand_id
1 'polypeptide(L)' 'VSVRCLGGETTFYPLVENHHRDGILRLSRAPCLMPDLEQEGWDYARRLLDRLNYVGLLAIEFF' A
#
# COMPACT_ATOMS: atom_id res chain seq x y z
N VAL A 1 -2.17 -1.37 -0.16
CA VAL A 1 -1.73 -2.54 0.66
C VAL A 1 -0.81 -3.41 -0.17
N SER A 2 0.27 -3.94 0.40
CA SER A 2 1.22 -4.83 -0.27
C SER A 2 1.44 -6.12 0.52
N VAL A 3 1.77 -7.20 -0.17
CA VAL A 3 2.05 -8.51 0.45
C VAL A 3 3.37 -9.04 -0.10
N ARG A 4 4.22 -9.60 0.76
CA ARG A 4 5.39 -10.40 0.37
C ARG A 4 5.32 -11.76 1.03
N CYS A 5 5.39 -12.84 0.27
CA CYS A 5 5.42 -14.19 0.84
C CYS A 5 6.84 -14.60 1.22
N LEU A 6 6.99 -15.77 1.84
CA LEU A 6 8.29 -16.28 2.28
C LEU A 6 9.26 -16.51 1.11
N GLY A 7 8.76 -16.85 -0.08
CA GLY A 7 9.57 -17.01 -1.30
C GLY A 7 10.09 -15.69 -1.88
N GLY A 8 9.61 -14.56 -1.38
CA GLY A 8 10.01 -13.23 -1.80
C GLY A 8 9.12 -12.61 -2.87
N GLU A 9 8.15 -13.34 -3.41
CA GLU A 9 7.18 -12.81 -4.36
C GLU A 9 6.29 -11.73 -3.70
N THR A 10 6.06 -10.64 -4.44
CA THR A 10 5.29 -9.50 -3.97
C THR A 10 4.05 -9.25 -4.82
N THR A 11 2.92 -8.96 -4.17
CA THR A 11 1.68 -8.53 -4.83
C THR A 11 1.19 -7.22 -4.21
N PHE A 12 0.59 -6.36 -5.02
CA PHE A 12 0.08 -5.06 -4.62
C PHE A 12 -1.42 -4.96 -4.92
N TYR A 13 -2.17 -4.44 -3.95
CA TYR A 13 -3.57 -4.09 -4.15
C TYR A 13 -3.67 -2.68 -4.76
N PRO A 14 -4.77 -2.39 -5.48
CA PRO A 14 -5.04 -1.03 -5.95
C PRO A 14 -4.98 0.01 -4.84
N LEU A 15 -4.71 1.26 -5.20
CA LEU A 15 -4.73 2.37 -4.24
C LEU A 15 -6.10 2.53 -3.59
N VAL A 16 -6.08 3.02 -2.34
CA VAL A 16 -7.27 3.28 -1.53
C VAL A 16 -7.25 4.75 -1.12
N GLU A 17 -8.34 5.46 -1.35
CA GLU A 17 -8.52 6.82 -0.85
C GLU A 17 -9.14 6.77 0.54
N ASN A 18 -8.42 7.28 1.54
CA ASN A 18 -8.84 7.27 2.94
C ASN A 18 -9.28 8.67 3.40
N HIS A 19 -10.52 8.81 3.85
CA HIS A 19 -11.04 10.06 4.41
C HIS A 19 -11.07 9.97 5.93
N HIS A 20 -10.28 10.82 6.57
CA HIS A 20 -10.20 10.94 8.02
C HIS A 20 -11.00 12.15 8.50
N ARG A 21 -11.63 12.01 9.67
CA ARG A 21 -12.24 13.13 10.39
C ARG A 21 -11.92 13.00 11.86
N ASP A 22 -11.43 14.09 12.45
CA ASP A 22 -11.00 14.16 13.85
C ASP A 22 -9.94 13.09 14.19
N GLY A 23 -8.98 12.89 13.27
CA GLY A 23 -7.90 11.92 13.43
C GLY A 23 -8.30 10.44 13.30
N ILE A 24 -9.55 10.16 12.94
CA ILE A 24 -10.08 8.80 12.82
C ILE A 24 -10.52 8.53 11.38
N LEU A 25 -10.13 7.39 10.82
CA LEU A 25 -10.57 6.91 9.51
C LEU A 25 -12.09 6.74 9.51
N ARG A 26 -12.79 7.38 8.56
CA ARG A 26 -14.25 7.29 8.43
C ARG A 26 -14.70 6.57 7.18
N LEU A 27 -13.92 6.66 6.10
CA LEU A 27 -14.26 6.06 4.82
C LEU A 27 -12.98 5.65 4.08
N SER A 28 -13.01 4.46 3.50
CA SER A 28 -11.99 3.95 2.57
C SER A 28 -12.65 3.62 1.25
N ARG A 29 -12.20 4.22 0.15
CA ARG A 29 -12.69 3.97 -1.21
C ARG A 29 -11.64 3.24 -2.02
N ALA A 30 -12.01 2.09 -2.57
CA ALA A 30 -11.15 1.27 -3.40
C ALA A 30 -11.90 0.77 -4.65
N PRO A 31 -11.28 0.82 -5.85
CA PRO A 31 -9.97 1.40 -6.14
C PRO A 31 -10.01 2.93 -6.21
N CYS A 32 -8.89 3.58 -5.91
CA CYS A 32 -8.63 4.97 -6.22
C CYS A 32 -7.95 5.06 -7.60
N LEU A 33 -8.63 5.67 -8.58
CA LEU A 33 -8.18 5.68 -9.98
C LEU A 33 -7.15 6.78 -10.24
N MET A 34 -5.93 6.59 -9.75
CA MET A 34 -4.78 7.49 -9.97
C MET A 34 -3.54 6.67 -10.39
N PRO A 35 -3.42 6.29 -11.68
CA PRO A 35 -2.41 5.33 -12.14
C PRO A 35 -0.96 5.74 -11.84
N ASP A 36 -0.62 7.02 -12.00
CA ASP A 36 0.74 7.52 -11.77
C ASP A 36 1.14 7.37 -10.28
N LEU A 37 0.23 7.74 -9.37
CA LEU A 37 0.45 7.59 -7.92
C LEU A 37 0.44 6.12 -7.48
N GLU A 38 -0.34 5.28 -8.17
CA GLU A 38 -0.38 3.85 -7.89
C GLU A 38 0.97 3.20 -8.16
N GLN A 39 1.56 3.51 -9.32
CA GLN A 39 2.89 3.03 -9.67
C GLN A 39 3.95 3.52 -8.68
N GLU A 40 3.92 4.80 -8.32
CA GLU A 40 4.86 5.37 -7.33
C GLU A 40 4.71 4.69 -5.95
N GLY A 41 3.47 4.52 -5.48
CA GLY A 41 3.18 3.86 -4.21
C GLY A 41 3.64 2.40 -4.18
N TRP A 42 3.47 1.67 -5.27
CA TRP A 42 3.95 0.28 -5.40
C TRP A 42 5.48 0.21 -5.38
N ASP A 43 6.18 1.14 -6.00
CA ASP A 43 7.64 1.18 -5.99
C ASP A 43 8.20 1.45 -4.58
N TYR A 44 7.60 2.37 -3.81
CA TYR A 44 7.98 2.55 -2.41
C TYR A 44 7.69 1.30 -1.57
N ALA A 45 6.52 0.70 -1.74
CA ALA A 45 6.14 -0.52 -1.02
C ALA A 45 7.11 -1.68 -1.30
N ARG A 46 7.49 -1.89 -2.56
CA ARG A 46 8.49 -2.90 -2.94
C ARG A 46 9.83 -2.66 -2.24
N ARG A 47 10.36 -1.43 -2.30
CA ARG A 47 11.63 -1.07 -1.65
C ARG A 47 11.61 -1.31 -0.15
N LEU A 48 10.49 -1.04 0.53
CA LEU A 48 10.32 -1.30 1.96
C LEU A 48 10.27 -2.80 2.26
N LEU A 49 9.46 -3.56 1.52
CA LEU A 49 9.37 -5.02 1.68
C LEU A 49 10.74 -5.70 1.51
N ASP A 50 11.50 -5.30 0.49
CA ASP A 50 12.83 -5.82 0.22
C ASP A 50 13.82 -5.43 1.31
N ARG A 51 13.87 -4.14 1.68
CA ARG A 51 14.84 -3.63 2.66
C ARG A 51 14.67 -4.22 4.05
N LEU A 52 13.43 -4.52 4.42
CA LEU A 52 13.06 -5.12 5.70
C LEU A 52 13.08 -6.66 5.65
N ASN A 53 13.26 -7.26 4.46
CA ASN A 53 13.00 -8.68 4.22
C ASN A 53 11.66 -9.12 4.81
N TYR A 54 10.63 -8.29 4.65
CA TYR A 54 9.35 -8.46 5.33
C TYR A 54 8.56 -9.63 4.73
N VAL A 55 7.90 -10.42 5.58
CA VAL A 55 7.01 -11.51 5.16
C VAL A 55 5.64 -11.26 5.77
N GLY A 56 4.62 -11.18 4.93
CA GLY A 56 3.24 -10.89 5.32
C GLY A 56 2.66 -9.67 4.59
N LEU A 57 1.60 -9.12 5.19
CA LEU A 57 0.88 -7.95 4.68
C LEU A 57 1.43 -6.67 5.32
N LEU A 58 1.62 -5.64 4.51
CA LEU A 58 2.06 -4.31 4.91
C LEU A 58 1.08 -3.26 4.37
N ALA A 59 0.59 -2.40 5.28
CA ALA A 59 -0.16 -1.20 4.93
C ALA A 59 0.75 0.02 5.11
N ILE A 60 0.77 0.90 4.11
CA ILE A 60 1.54 2.15 4.10
C ILE A 60 0.55 3.26 3.80
N GLU A 61 0.54 4.30 4.61
CA GLU A 61 -0.27 5.49 4.40
C GLU A 61 0.59 6.62 3.83
N PHE A 62 0.08 7.25 2.77
CA PHE A 62 0.70 8.37 2.08
C PHE A 62 -0.24 9.58 2.18
N PHE A 63 0.28 10.79 1.94
CA PHE A 63 -0.44 12.05 2.01
C PHE A 63 -0.28 12.85 0.72
#